data_AF-A0A518BCV7-F1
#
_entry.id   AF-A0A518BCV7-F1
#
_cell.length_a   1.000
_cell.length_b   1.000
_cell.length_c   1.000
_cell.angle_alpha   90.00
_cell.angle_beta   90.00
_cell.angle_gamma   90.00
#
_symmetry.space_group_name_H-M   'P 1'
#
loop_
_entity.id
_entity.type
_entity.pdbx_description
1 polymer ?
#
loop_
_entity_poly.entity_id
_entity_poly.type
_entity_poly.pdbx_seq_one_letter_code
_entity_poly.pdbx_strand_id
1 'polypeptide(L)'
;MSIRVGVSSVASVVGLLVGLGGAVALEASPPVDETKQRVENLVKELDAPKRSDREKAGEALRSLGADAIEYLPALDDRGLSAEQHNRLKRLLPALWDAKRQRDVEGSRIGPFAKKLAVEELLLEIEEATGNRMVDMRLELNQPISDALVSLPKETTFWQALDQMNEQAGTSYFLYPQGRALGISGNPGVQPPVDYAGALRLAVSQIVLRNVFQPRPDTSCRVDLQVLVEPRLKPLAITVPFEKFAAILDKGEPLAFARDEELTIEVDPTSIVTEFTLRLEQPPREATTIKSLRGEIGLLLPAAQSVFTFEDLAKDERQTKNTTDLRVNLVDSFEDDGIYTFALEFEWLDDRRAIPSHLRSLLEPEVYLELGDGSRFAQNGGLSTLVLEDSRVGFEYIFVDVPAKRSDVKLIATVPTGIGTVSVPIEFKDLPLP
;
A
#
# COMPACT_ATOMS: atom_id res chain seq x y z
N MET A 1 89.28 -4.39 7.88
CA MET A 1 90.39 -4.63 6.94
C MET A 1 89.84 -4.35 5.55
N SER A 2 90.17 -3.17 5.04
CA SER A 2 89.61 -2.59 3.81
C SER A 2 90.38 -3.06 2.60
N ILE A 3 89.70 -3.42 1.50
CA ILE A 3 90.20 -3.19 0.14
C ILE A 3 89.02 -2.73 -0.74
N ARG A 4 89.13 -1.50 -1.23
CA ARG A 4 88.35 -0.92 -2.34
C ARG A 4 89.06 -1.26 -3.66
N VAL A 5 88.28 -1.63 -4.68
CA VAL A 5 88.51 -1.42 -6.12
C VAL A 5 87.09 -1.40 -6.73
N GLY A 6 86.62 -0.50 -7.59
CA GLY A 6 87.25 0.49 -8.45
C GLY A 6 86.72 0.31 -9.88
N VAL A 7 85.95 1.30 -10.35
CA VAL A 7 85.82 1.79 -11.74
C VAL A 7 84.86 1.07 -12.74
N SER A 8 83.84 1.87 -13.13
CA SER A 8 83.21 2.13 -14.45
C SER A 8 83.10 1.04 -15.53
N SER A 9 81.91 0.88 -16.13
CA SER A 9 81.57 1.53 -17.41
C SER A 9 80.12 1.24 -17.85
N VAL A 10 79.68 2.08 -18.79
CA VAL A 10 78.34 2.32 -19.32
C VAL A 10 77.90 1.24 -20.32
N ALA A 11 76.63 0.81 -20.26
CA ALA A 11 75.90 0.30 -21.44
C ALA A 11 74.37 0.40 -21.23
N SER A 12 73.72 0.85 -22.29
CA SER A 12 72.33 1.28 -22.46
C SER A 12 71.25 0.26 -22.11
N VAL A 13 70.14 0.73 -21.52
CA VAL A 13 68.80 0.19 -21.82
C VAL A 13 67.84 1.34 -22.07
N VAL A 14 67.30 1.34 -23.28
CA VAL A 14 66.22 2.19 -23.78
C VAL A 14 64.93 1.81 -23.02
N GLY A 15 64.45 2.72 -22.18
CA GLY A 15 63.15 2.60 -21.51
C GLY A 15 62.07 3.36 -22.29
N LEU A 16 61.17 2.59 -22.90
CA LEU A 16 59.97 3.07 -23.59
C LEU A 16 59.03 3.74 -22.55
N LEU A 17 58.86 5.06 -22.65
CA LEU A 17 57.85 5.84 -21.93
C LEU A 17 56.53 5.79 -22.72
N VAL A 18 55.58 4.96 -22.29
CA VAL A 18 54.18 5.01 -22.76
C VAL A 18 53.35 5.70 -21.69
N GLY A 19 52.68 6.77 -22.10
CA GLY A 19 51.94 7.68 -21.23
C GLY A 19 50.74 7.05 -20.54
N LEU A 20 50.63 7.34 -19.25
CA LEU A 20 49.41 7.20 -18.45
C LEU A 20 48.44 8.32 -18.85
N GLY A 21 47.58 8.03 -19.83
CA GLY A 21 46.36 8.80 -20.07
C GLY A 21 45.33 8.43 -19.02
N GLY A 22 45.13 9.32 -18.05
CA GLY A 22 44.03 9.20 -17.08
C GLY A 22 42.70 9.35 -17.79
N ALA A 23 41.98 8.24 -17.95
CA ALA A 23 40.56 8.27 -18.25
C ALA A 23 39.84 8.72 -16.97
N VAL A 24 39.45 9.99 -16.94
CA VAL A 24 38.40 10.46 -16.04
C VAL A 24 37.13 9.75 -16.50
N ALA A 25 36.71 8.74 -15.75
CA ALA A 25 35.37 8.20 -15.86
C ALA A 25 34.42 9.34 -15.47
N LEU A 26 33.80 9.97 -16.47
CA LEU A 26 32.57 10.71 -16.22
C LEU A 26 31.54 9.66 -15.78
N GLU A 27 31.31 9.60 -14.48
CA GLU A 27 30.10 8.97 -13.94
C GLU A 27 28.91 9.63 -14.64
N ALA A 28 28.19 8.82 -15.41
CA ALA A 28 26.91 9.21 -15.94
C ALA A 28 26.01 9.59 -14.75
N SER A 29 25.43 10.79 -14.80
CA SER A 29 24.38 11.19 -13.87
C SER A 29 23.32 10.10 -13.77
N PRO A 30 22.70 9.91 -12.59
CA PRO A 30 21.65 8.91 -12.43
C PRO A 30 20.55 9.12 -13.47
N PRO A 31 19.88 8.06 -13.95
CA PRO A 31 18.81 8.20 -14.93
C PRO A 31 17.76 9.14 -14.33
N VAL A 32 17.58 10.30 -14.98
CA VAL A 32 16.43 11.16 -14.71
C VAL A 32 15.21 10.29 -14.95
N ASP A 33 14.37 10.16 -13.94
CA ASP A 33 13.10 9.47 -14.07
C ASP A 33 12.30 10.14 -15.19
N GLU A 34 12.24 9.49 -16.36
CA GLU A 34 11.63 10.02 -17.57
C GLU A 34 10.15 10.36 -17.32
N THR A 35 9.50 9.62 -16.41
CA THR A 35 8.11 9.85 -15.99
C THR A 35 8.00 11.15 -15.20
N LYS A 36 8.88 11.36 -14.22
CA LYS A 36 8.94 12.61 -13.44
C LYS A 36 9.09 13.83 -14.35
N GLN A 37 10.10 13.81 -15.23
CA GLN A 37 10.36 14.94 -16.13
C GLN A 37 9.20 15.19 -17.09
N ARG A 38 8.55 14.12 -17.56
CA ARG A 38 7.36 14.22 -18.40
C ARG A 38 6.19 14.86 -17.65
N VAL A 39 5.91 14.46 -16.41
CA VAL A 39 4.83 15.03 -15.60
C VAL A 39 5.09 16.51 -15.31
N GLU A 40 6.30 16.88 -14.90
CA GLU A 40 6.67 18.27 -14.64
C GLU A 40 6.47 19.17 -15.87
N ASN A 41 6.83 18.67 -17.06
CA ASN A 41 6.61 19.39 -18.31
C ASN A 41 5.12 19.53 -18.64
N LEU A 42 4.33 18.47 -18.48
CA LEU A 42 2.88 18.51 -18.70
C LEU A 42 2.19 19.49 -17.74
N VAL A 43 2.63 19.56 -16.48
CA VAL A 43 2.13 20.53 -15.50
C VAL A 43 2.44 21.96 -15.94
N LYS A 44 3.63 22.24 -16.49
CA LYS A 44 3.95 23.56 -17.08
C LYS A 44 3.04 23.88 -18.26
N GLU A 45 2.76 22.91 -19.13
CA GLU A 45 1.87 23.07 -20.28
C GLU A 45 0.39 23.27 -19.93
N LEU A 46 -0.02 22.99 -18.68
CA LEU A 46 -1.38 23.31 -18.21
C LEU A 46 -1.67 24.82 -18.18
N ASP A 47 -0.66 25.71 -18.23
CA ASP A 47 -0.83 27.16 -18.42
C ASP A 47 -0.32 27.64 -19.79
N ALA A 48 -0.25 26.74 -20.78
CA ALA A 48 0.17 27.12 -22.13
C ALA A 48 -0.78 28.21 -22.72
N PRO A 49 -0.27 29.17 -23.52
CA PRO A 49 -1.09 30.26 -24.07
C PRO A 49 -2.29 29.77 -24.89
N LYS A 50 -2.10 28.68 -25.65
CA LYS A 50 -3.14 28.10 -26.49
C LYS A 50 -3.99 27.10 -25.71
N ARG A 51 -5.31 27.26 -25.81
CA ARG A 51 -6.29 26.34 -25.18
C ARG A 51 -6.09 24.88 -25.60
N SER A 52 -5.76 24.65 -26.87
CA SER A 52 -5.49 23.30 -27.41
C SER A 52 -4.36 22.60 -26.68
N ASP A 53 -3.32 23.33 -26.31
CA ASP A 53 -2.11 22.77 -25.72
C ASP A 53 -2.38 22.43 -24.25
N ARG A 54 -3.13 23.30 -23.53
CA ARG A 54 -3.62 23.01 -22.18
C ARG A 54 -4.53 21.78 -22.11
N GLU A 55 -5.39 21.59 -23.12
CA GLU A 55 -6.27 20.41 -23.21
C GLU A 55 -5.47 19.13 -23.50
N LYS A 56 -4.49 19.19 -24.41
CA LYS A 56 -3.57 18.08 -24.69
C LYS A 56 -2.75 17.68 -23.46
N ALA A 57 -2.22 18.66 -22.72
CA ALA A 57 -1.48 18.40 -21.50
C ALA A 57 -2.34 17.72 -20.43
N GLY A 58 -3.58 18.18 -20.26
CA GLY A 58 -4.54 17.55 -19.36
C GLY A 58 -4.90 16.11 -19.74
N GLU A 59 -5.10 15.84 -21.03
CA GLU A 59 -5.38 14.49 -21.51
C GLU A 59 -4.15 13.58 -21.42
N ALA A 60 -2.95 14.11 -21.66
CA ALA A 60 -1.70 13.38 -21.47
C ALA A 60 -1.49 12.99 -19.99
N LEU A 61 -1.75 13.90 -19.04
CA LEU A 61 -1.74 13.58 -17.61
C LEU A 61 -2.78 12.51 -17.28
N ARG A 62 -4.00 12.61 -17.83
CA ARG A 62 -5.03 11.58 -17.66
C ARG A 62 -4.59 10.22 -18.20
N SER A 63 -3.89 10.19 -19.33
CA SER A 63 -3.38 8.95 -19.94
C SER A 63 -2.27 8.29 -19.13
N LEU A 64 -1.48 9.08 -18.39
CA LEU A 64 -0.50 8.55 -17.43
C LEU A 64 -1.19 7.95 -16.19
N GLY A 65 -2.39 8.44 -15.85
CA GLY A 65 -3.21 7.87 -14.78
C GLY A 65 -2.52 7.93 -13.42
N ALA A 66 -2.40 6.78 -12.76
CA ALA A 66 -1.82 6.68 -11.42
C ALA A 66 -0.33 7.06 -11.37
N ASP A 67 0.42 6.81 -12.45
CA ASP A 67 1.87 7.06 -12.52
C ASP A 67 2.21 8.56 -12.48
N ALA A 68 1.25 9.43 -12.81
CA ALA A 68 1.45 10.87 -12.72
C ALA A 68 1.44 11.38 -11.28
N ILE A 69 0.68 10.72 -10.38
CA ILE A 69 0.29 11.27 -9.07
C ILE A 69 1.50 11.60 -8.20
N GLU A 70 2.50 10.72 -8.18
CA GLU A 70 3.70 10.88 -7.34
C GLU A 70 4.51 12.14 -7.70
N TYR A 71 4.43 12.59 -8.95
CA TYR A 71 5.21 13.72 -9.47
C TYR A 71 4.38 15.00 -9.64
N LEU A 72 3.11 14.99 -9.24
CA LEU A 72 2.28 16.20 -9.27
C LEU A 72 2.67 17.13 -8.11
N PRO A 73 2.77 18.44 -8.36
CA PRO A 73 2.95 19.39 -7.29
C PRO A 73 1.72 19.44 -6.37
N ALA A 74 1.94 19.79 -5.12
CA ALA A 74 0.87 20.04 -4.17
C ALA A 74 -0.01 21.19 -4.67
N LEU A 75 -1.33 21.12 -4.43
CA LEU A 75 -2.24 22.19 -4.86
C LEU A 75 -1.97 23.52 -4.14
N ASP A 76 -1.36 23.50 -2.97
CA ASP A 76 -0.98 24.69 -2.21
C ASP A 76 0.42 25.22 -2.56
N ASP A 77 1.09 24.63 -3.55
CA ASP A 77 2.40 25.06 -4.01
C ASP A 77 2.34 26.50 -4.56
N ARG A 78 3.17 27.37 -3.98
CA ARG A 78 3.30 28.78 -4.37
C ARG A 78 3.80 28.96 -5.81
N GLY A 79 4.43 27.95 -6.39
CA GLY A 79 4.92 27.94 -7.78
C GLY A 79 3.83 27.76 -8.83
N LEU A 80 2.59 27.40 -8.45
CA LEU A 80 1.50 27.17 -9.40
C LEU A 80 0.79 28.46 -9.81
N SER A 81 0.58 28.64 -11.11
CA SER A 81 -0.35 29.64 -11.63
C SER A 81 -1.81 29.29 -11.29
N ALA A 82 -2.70 30.29 -11.33
CA ALA A 82 -4.13 30.08 -11.08
C ALA A 82 -4.77 29.10 -12.09
N GLU A 83 -4.34 29.10 -13.35
CA GLU A 83 -4.85 28.18 -14.38
C GLU A 83 -4.35 26.74 -14.13
N GLN A 84 -3.06 26.57 -13.80
CA GLN A 84 -2.51 25.26 -13.40
C GLN A 84 -3.27 24.69 -12.21
N HIS A 85 -3.42 25.48 -11.15
CA HIS A 85 -4.17 25.08 -9.95
C HIS A 85 -5.58 24.60 -10.31
N ASN A 86 -6.34 25.40 -11.08
CA ASN A 86 -7.71 25.06 -11.45
C ASN A 86 -7.82 23.83 -12.36
N ARG A 87 -6.82 23.55 -13.20
CA ARG A 87 -6.79 22.35 -14.04
C ARG A 87 -6.42 21.11 -13.26
N LEU A 88 -5.37 21.19 -12.45
CA LEU A 88 -4.96 20.09 -11.56
C LEU A 88 -6.09 19.69 -10.62
N LYS A 89 -6.75 20.67 -9.98
CA LYS A 89 -7.92 20.42 -9.12
C LYS A 89 -9.04 19.64 -9.84
N ARG A 90 -9.21 19.82 -11.16
CA ARG A 90 -10.20 19.09 -11.97
C ARG A 90 -9.72 17.72 -12.45
N LEU A 91 -8.42 17.53 -12.62
CA LEU A 91 -7.82 16.27 -13.09
C LEU A 91 -7.64 15.26 -11.97
N LEU A 92 -7.25 15.72 -10.78
CA LEU A 92 -6.92 14.86 -9.63
C LEU A 92 -7.96 13.78 -9.32
N PRO A 93 -9.29 14.07 -9.26
CA PRO A 93 -10.27 13.03 -8.99
C PRO A 93 -10.20 11.85 -9.96
N ALA A 94 -10.04 12.11 -11.26
CA ALA A 94 -9.95 11.07 -12.26
C ALA A 94 -8.64 10.27 -12.16
N LEU A 95 -7.53 10.91 -11.79
CA LEU A 95 -6.25 10.23 -11.58
C LEU A 95 -6.32 9.31 -10.36
N TRP A 96 -6.89 9.79 -9.25
CA TRP A 96 -7.06 8.97 -8.06
C TRP A 96 -8.07 7.83 -8.26
N ASP A 97 -9.16 8.05 -8.99
CA ASP A 97 -10.09 7.00 -9.38
C ASP A 97 -9.38 5.90 -10.18
N ALA A 98 -8.54 6.29 -11.15
CA ALA A 98 -7.72 5.35 -11.92
C ALA A 98 -6.70 4.62 -11.04
N LYS A 99 -6.08 5.31 -10.08
CA LYS A 99 -5.18 4.70 -9.09
C LYS A 99 -5.88 3.66 -8.24
N ARG A 100 -7.06 3.95 -7.68
CA ARG A 100 -7.81 2.98 -6.87
C ARG A 100 -8.17 1.72 -7.66
N GLN A 101 -8.63 1.89 -8.91
CA GLN A 101 -8.94 0.75 -9.78
C GLN A 101 -7.71 -0.11 -10.03
N ARG A 102 -6.57 0.50 -10.36
CA ARG A 102 -5.30 -0.22 -10.52
C ARG A 102 -4.85 -0.89 -9.21
N ASP A 103 -5.00 -0.21 -8.08
CA ASP A 103 -4.55 -0.73 -6.78
C ASP A 103 -5.30 -2.01 -6.40
N VAL A 104 -6.59 -2.13 -6.71
CA VAL A 104 -7.37 -3.34 -6.43
C VAL A 104 -7.13 -4.49 -7.40
N GLU A 105 -6.55 -4.24 -8.59
CA GLU A 105 -6.21 -5.31 -9.55
C GLU A 105 -5.15 -6.28 -9.01
N GLY A 106 -4.44 -5.89 -7.95
CA GLY A 106 -3.40 -6.69 -7.31
C GLY A 106 -2.04 -6.53 -7.97
N SER A 107 -0.99 -6.66 -7.16
CA SER A 107 0.37 -6.63 -7.66
C SER A 107 0.66 -7.89 -8.47
N ARG A 108 1.37 -7.71 -9.58
CA ARG A 108 1.85 -8.80 -10.43
C ARG A 108 3.31 -9.04 -10.16
N ILE A 109 3.69 -10.30 -10.12
CA ILE A 109 5.08 -10.72 -9.97
C ILE A 109 5.53 -11.25 -11.34
N GLY A 110 6.64 -10.69 -11.83
CA GLY A 110 7.25 -11.09 -13.09
C GLY A 110 8.01 -12.43 -12.97
N PRO A 111 8.51 -12.97 -14.07
CA PRO A 111 9.20 -14.25 -14.04
C PRO A 111 10.49 -14.15 -13.22
N PHE A 112 10.66 -15.05 -12.26
CA PHE A 112 11.99 -15.32 -11.73
C PHE A 112 12.73 -16.25 -12.69
N ALA A 113 13.87 -15.78 -13.22
CA ALA A 113 14.67 -16.54 -14.19
C ALA A 113 15.31 -17.80 -13.59
N LYS A 114 15.41 -17.87 -12.26
CA LYS A 114 16.00 -18.98 -11.50
C LYS A 114 15.07 -19.39 -10.37
N LYS A 115 15.24 -20.62 -9.87
CA LYS A 115 14.63 -21.03 -8.61
C LYS A 115 15.33 -20.30 -7.45
N LEU A 116 14.55 -19.87 -6.48
CA LEU A 116 15.00 -19.06 -5.35
C LEU A 116 14.72 -19.76 -4.04
N ALA A 117 15.56 -19.52 -3.03
CA ALA A 117 15.20 -19.86 -1.65
C ALA A 117 14.02 -18.98 -1.20
N VAL A 118 13.26 -19.42 -0.19
CA VAL A 118 12.09 -18.67 0.30
C VAL A 118 12.49 -17.25 0.73
N GLU A 119 13.58 -17.08 1.46
CA GLU A 119 14.04 -15.77 1.93
C GLU A 119 14.37 -14.81 0.77
N GLU A 120 15.13 -15.28 -0.22
CA GLU A 120 15.43 -14.51 -1.44
C GLU A 120 14.14 -14.15 -2.20
N LEU A 121 13.21 -15.10 -2.30
CA LEU A 121 11.94 -14.89 -2.99
C LEU A 121 11.07 -13.85 -2.28
N LEU A 122 11.06 -13.82 -0.94
CA LEU A 122 10.32 -12.81 -0.19
C LEU A 122 10.87 -11.41 -0.46
N LEU A 123 12.20 -11.24 -0.47
CA LEU A 123 12.84 -9.96 -0.79
C LEU A 123 12.49 -9.48 -2.21
N GLU A 124 12.60 -10.37 -3.19
CA GLU A 124 12.31 -10.07 -4.59
C GLU A 124 10.83 -9.71 -4.81
N ILE A 125 9.91 -10.39 -4.13
CA ILE A 125 8.48 -10.07 -4.19
C ILE A 125 8.19 -8.75 -3.47
N GLU A 126 8.80 -8.49 -2.31
CA GLU A 126 8.63 -7.21 -1.61
C GLU A 126 9.14 -6.05 -2.48
N GLU A 127 10.30 -6.18 -3.11
CA GLU A 127 10.86 -5.18 -4.03
C GLU A 127 9.97 -4.96 -5.25
N ALA A 128 9.47 -6.03 -5.87
CA ALA A 128 8.64 -5.93 -7.07
C ALA A 128 7.24 -5.38 -6.80
N THR A 129 6.70 -5.57 -5.59
CA THR A 129 5.28 -5.31 -5.31
C THR A 129 5.03 -4.24 -4.24
N GLY A 130 6.04 -3.87 -3.45
CA GLY A 130 5.91 -2.99 -2.29
C GLY A 130 5.14 -3.60 -1.12
N ASN A 131 4.80 -4.89 -1.18
CA ASN A 131 4.12 -5.58 -0.09
C ASN A 131 5.14 -6.04 0.96
N ARG A 132 5.08 -5.42 2.15
CA ARG A 132 5.90 -5.79 3.30
C ARG A 132 5.70 -7.24 3.71
N MET A 133 6.78 -8.00 3.80
CA MET A 133 6.77 -9.38 4.24
C MET A 133 7.88 -9.67 5.25
N VAL A 134 7.63 -10.63 6.14
CA VAL A 134 8.59 -11.01 7.17
C VAL A 134 8.63 -12.53 7.29
N ASP A 135 9.82 -13.12 7.34
CA ASP A 135 9.96 -14.53 7.66
C ASP A 135 9.94 -14.74 9.17
N MET A 136 8.82 -15.24 9.68
CA MET A 136 8.60 -15.46 11.11
C MET A 136 9.17 -16.80 11.58
N ARG A 137 9.66 -17.67 10.69
CA ARG A 137 10.08 -19.02 11.07
C ARG A 137 11.20 -19.01 12.11
N LEU A 138 12.17 -18.11 11.96
CA LEU A 138 13.26 -17.98 12.93
C LEU A 138 12.74 -17.54 14.30
N GLU A 139 11.90 -16.50 14.35
CA GLU A 139 11.30 -15.97 15.59
C GLU A 139 10.40 -17.01 16.28
N LEU A 140 9.72 -17.85 15.50
CA LEU A 140 8.83 -18.90 15.98
C LEU A 140 9.57 -20.22 16.30
N ASN A 141 10.92 -20.25 16.24
CA ASN A 141 11.74 -21.45 16.42
C ASN A 141 11.34 -22.62 15.50
N GLN A 142 10.98 -22.30 14.25
CA GLN A 142 10.61 -23.26 13.22
C GLN A 142 11.79 -23.52 12.27
N PRO A 143 11.88 -24.72 11.67
CA PRO A 143 12.94 -25.02 10.73
C PRO A 143 12.81 -24.16 9.46
N ILE A 144 13.93 -23.58 9.03
CA ILE A 144 14.05 -22.94 7.71
C ILE A 144 14.37 -24.05 6.70
N SER A 145 13.57 -24.10 5.64
CA SER A 145 13.75 -25.07 4.55
C SER A 145 14.66 -24.50 3.47
N ASP A 146 15.61 -25.31 2.98
CA ASP A 146 16.44 -25.00 1.81
C ASP A 146 15.69 -25.23 0.48
N ALA A 147 14.36 -25.34 0.51
CA ALA A 147 13.54 -25.56 -0.67
C ALA A 147 13.71 -24.42 -1.68
N LEU A 148 14.03 -24.79 -2.91
CA LEU A 148 14.10 -23.88 -4.04
C LEU A 148 12.75 -23.83 -4.75
N VAL A 149 12.10 -22.67 -4.68
CA VAL A 149 10.78 -22.41 -5.25
C VAL A 149 10.93 -21.88 -6.68
N SER A 150 10.04 -22.34 -7.56
CA SER A 150 9.90 -21.80 -8.91
C SER A 150 8.50 -21.22 -9.07
N LEU A 151 8.41 -19.95 -9.45
CA LEU A 151 7.13 -19.32 -9.79
C LEU A 151 6.91 -19.27 -11.32
N PRO A 152 5.66 -19.23 -11.78
CA PRO A 152 5.32 -19.05 -13.20
C PRO A 152 5.73 -17.66 -13.71
N LYS A 153 5.66 -17.46 -15.03
CA LYS A 153 6.07 -16.21 -15.67
C LYS A 153 5.24 -14.99 -15.27
N GLU A 154 3.95 -15.17 -14.99
CA GLU A 154 3.09 -14.08 -14.53
C GLU A 154 2.03 -14.63 -13.58
N THR A 155 2.10 -14.21 -12.33
CA THR A 155 1.10 -14.51 -11.30
C THR A 155 0.79 -13.24 -10.52
N THR A 156 -0.39 -13.21 -9.90
CA THR A 156 -0.70 -12.20 -8.88
C THR A 156 0.04 -12.52 -7.59
N PHE A 157 0.21 -11.52 -6.73
CA PHE A 157 0.84 -11.64 -5.42
C PHE A 157 0.35 -12.84 -4.62
N TRP A 158 -0.96 -12.99 -4.46
CA TRP A 158 -1.55 -14.07 -3.67
C TRP A 158 -1.37 -15.46 -4.30
N GLN A 159 -1.48 -15.55 -5.62
CA GLN A 159 -1.26 -16.81 -6.34
C GLN A 159 0.21 -17.25 -6.24
N ALA A 160 1.15 -16.30 -6.34
CA ALA A 160 2.57 -16.58 -6.15
C ALA A 160 2.86 -17.10 -4.74
N LEU A 161 2.29 -16.48 -3.72
CA LEU A 161 2.52 -16.87 -2.34
C LEU A 161 1.88 -18.20 -1.97
N ASP A 162 0.68 -18.51 -2.47
CA ASP A 162 0.08 -19.84 -2.24
C ASP A 162 0.93 -20.94 -2.91
N GLN A 163 1.46 -20.70 -4.12
CA GLN A 163 2.36 -21.64 -4.79
C GLN A 163 3.70 -21.78 -4.09
N MET A 164 4.24 -20.68 -3.55
CA MET A 164 5.44 -20.71 -2.72
C MET A 164 5.18 -21.54 -1.47
N ASN A 165 4.08 -21.29 -0.76
CA ASN A 165 3.70 -22.01 0.45
C ASN A 165 3.51 -23.51 0.20
N GLU A 166 2.89 -23.88 -0.91
CA GLU A 166 2.75 -25.27 -1.33
C GLU A 166 4.12 -25.94 -1.60
N GLN A 167 5.01 -25.30 -2.36
CA GLN A 167 6.31 -25.86 -2.72
C GLN A 167 7.28 -25.92 -1.53
N ALA A 168 7.24 -24.94 -0.63
CA ALA A 168 8.17 -24.80 0.49
C ALA A 168 7.66 -25.43 1.79
N GLY A 169 6.39 -25.85 1.86
CA GLY A 169 5.77 -26.35 3.09
C GLY A 169 5.60 -25.25 4.15
N THR A 170 5.32 -24.02 3.70
CA THR A 170 5.11 -22.85 4.56
C THR A 170 3.64 -22.43 4.57
N SER A 171 3.30 -21.46 5.41
CA SER A 171 1.96 -20.88 5.56
C SER A 171 2.05 -19.42 5.95
N TYR A 172 0.91 -18.75 6.00
CA TYR A 172 0.81 -17.37 6.43
C TYR A 172 0.84 -17.25 7.96
N PHE A 173 1.51 -16.22 8.44
CA PHE A 173 1.39 -15.68 9.78
C PHE A 173 0.77 -14.28 9.67
N LEU A 174 -0.48 -14.15 10.09
CA LEU A 174 -1.32 -12.98 9.80
C LEU A 174 -1.17 -11.82 10.81
N TYR A 175 -0.41 -12.03 11.88
CA TYR A 175 -0.25 -11.08 12.97
C TYR A 175 1.22 -10.72 13.25
N PRO A 176 2.05 -10.41 12.23
CA PRO A 176 3.39 -9.90 12.48
C PRO A 176 3.32 -8.50 13.10
N GLN A 177 4.48 -7.98 13.53
CA GLN A 177 4.56 -6.61 13.99
C GLN A 177 4.30 -5.64 12.83
N GLY A 178 3.38 -4.70 13.03
CA GLY A 178 2.95 -3.75 12.01
C GLY A 178 2.17 -4.37 10.86
N ARG A 179 1.88 -3.56 9.83
CA ARG A 179 1.15 -4.00 8.63
C ARG A 179 2.07 -4.74 7.66
N ALA A 180 2.31 -6.02 7.92
CA ALA A 180 3.08 -6.91 7.07
C ALA A 180 2.40 -8.28 6.93
N LEU A 181 2.84 -9.08 5.96
CA LEU A 181 2.49 -10.50 5.88
C LEU A 181 3.66 -11.33 6.40
N GLY A 182 3.41 -12.11 7.46
CA GLY A 182 4.39 -13.06 7.97
C GLY A 182 4.34 -14.38 7.21
N ILE A 183 5.47 -15.06 7.11
CA ILE A 183 5.57 -16.46 6.66
C ILE A 183 5.99 -17.33 7.83
N SER A 184 5.31 -18.46 8.01
CA SER A 184 5.60 -19.46 9.03
C SER A 184 5.69 -20.86 8.41
N GLY A 185 6.19 -21.83 9.16
CA GLY A 185 6.10 -23.24 8.83
C GLY A 185 4.71 -23.79 9.16
N ASN A 186 4.40 -24.97 8.59
CA ASN A 186 3.15 -25.72 8.72
C ASN A 186 2.04 -25.25 7.75
N PRO A 187 1.94 -25.85 6.56
CA PRO A 187 1.02 -25.42 5.49
C PRO A 187 -0.47 -25.65 5.81
N GLY A 188 -0.79 -26.32 6.93
CA GLY A 188 -2.17 -26.62 7.30
C GLY A 188 -2.95 -27.34 6.19
N VAL A 189 -4.28 -27.28 6.26
CA VAL A 189 -5.16 -27.64 5.14
C VAL A 189 -5.49 -26.37 4.39
N GLN A 190 -5.26 -26.36 3.08
CA GLN A 190 -5.62 -25.21 2.24
C GLN A 190 -7.14 -25.15 2.09
N PRO A 191 -7.78 -24.04 2.50
CA PRO A 191 -9.22 -23.86 2.29
C PRO A 191 -9.52 -23.63 0.80
N PRO A 192 -10.79 -23.72 0.38
CA PRO A 192 -11.21 -23.15 -0.90
C PRO A 192 -10.90 -21.65 -0.95
N VAL A 193 -10.26 -21.20 -2.01
CA VAL A 193 -9.77 -19.82 -2.19
C VAL A 193 -10.29 -19.24 -3.50
N ASP A 194 -10.64 -17.96 -3.45
CA ASP A 194 -10.83 -17.10 -4.62
C ASP A 194 -9.79 -15.97 -4.60
N TYR A 195 -9.26 -15.63 -5.77
CA TYR A 195 -8.27 -14.57 -5.95
C TYR A 195 -8.92 -13.41 -6.70
N ALA A 196 -9.21 -12.33 -5.98
CA ALA A 196 -9.88 -11.16 -6.54
C ALA A 196 -8.93 -9.95 -6.49
N GLY A 197 -8.01 -9.93 -7.45
CA GLY A 197 -6.97 -8.89 -7.57
C GLY A 197 -6.08 -8.82 -6.33
N ALA A 198 -6.10 -7.69 -5.62
CA ALA A 198 -5.35 -7.46 -4.39
C ALA A 198 -5.89 -8.24 -3.18
N LEU A 199 -6.99 -9.00 -3.36
CA LEU A 199 -7.62 -9.78 -2.31
C LEU A 199 -7.41 -11.28 -2.51
N ARG A 200 -7.20 -11.98 -1.40
CA ARG A 200 -7.33 -13.44 -1.29
C ARG A 200 -8.46 -13.75 -0.34
N LEU A 201 -9.51 -14.39 -0.84
CA LEU A 201 -10.66 -14.79 -0.04
C LEU A 201 -10.64 -16.28 0.19
N ALA A 202 -10.73 -16.72 1.45
CA ALA A 202 -10.75 -18.11 1.82
C ALA A 202 -12.03 -18.45 2.60
N VAL A 203 -12.68 -19.57 2.26
CA VAL A 203 -13.75 -20.13 3.09
C VAL A 203 -13.12 -20.85 4.26
N SER A 204 -13.14 -20.24 5.45
CA SER A 204 -12.49 -20.80 6.65
C SER A 204 -13.32 -21.92 7.29
N GLN A 205 -14.65 -21.84 7.21
CA GLN A 205 -15.54 -22.88 7.71
C GLN A 205 -16.96 -22.75 7.12
N ILE A 206 -17.63 -23.89 7.02
CA ILE A 206 -19.07 -23.98 6.76
C ILE A 206 -19.72 -24.70 7.93
N VAL A 207 -20.73 -24.09 8.55
CA VAL A 207 -21.39 -24.62 9.75
C VAL A 207 -22.90 -24.66 9.55
N LEU A 208 -23.48 -25.84 9.70
CA LEU A 208 -24.92 -26.03 9.84
C LEU A 208 -25.28 -25.99 11.33
N ARG A 209 -26.17 -25.08 11.72
CA ARG A 209 -26.55 -24.88 13.12
C ARG A 209 -28.05 -25.01 13.30
N ASN A 210 -28.45 -25.76 14.33
CA ASN A 210 -29.80 -25.71 14.90
C ASN A 210 -29.71 -25.00 16.26
N VAL A 211 -30.23 -23.79 16.34
CA VAL A 211 -30.42 -23.04 17.58
C VAL A 211 -31.82 -23.32 18.09
N PHE A 212 -31.97 -23.65 19.38
CA PHE A 212 -33.28 -23.96 19.96
C PHE A 212 -33.85 -22.83 20.84
N GLN A 213 -33.04 -21.84 21.23
CA GLN A 213 -33.44 -20.72 22.11
C GLN A 213 -32.58 -19.47 21.86
N PRO A 214 -33.11 -18.24 22.08
CA PRO A 214 -34.48 -17.90 22.49
C PRO A 214 -35.51 -17.95 21.34
N ARG A 215 -35.06 -18.00 20.09
CA ARG A 215 -35.89 -18.31 18.92
C ARG A 215 -35.22 -19.45 18.16
N PRO A 216 -35.96 -20.53 17.84
CA PRO A 216 -35.42 -21.58 17.01
C PRO A 216 -34.94 -21.00 15.68
N ASP A 217 -33.69 -21.23 15.33
CA ASP A 217 -33.10 -20.78 14.07
C ASP A 217 -32.24 -21.91 13.50
N THR A 218 -32.53 -22.30 12.27
CA THR A 218 -31.75 -23.28 11.53
C THR A 218 -31.06 -22.54 10.41
N SER A 219 -29.74 -22.41 10.49
CA SER A 219 -28.97 -21.61 9.54
C SER A 219 -27.73 -22.33 9.06
N CYS A 220 -27.33 -21.99 7.83
CA CYS A 220 -26.02 -22.28 7.29
C CYS A 220 -25.16 -21.03 7.42
N ARG A 221 -23.95 -21.19 7.95
CA ARG A 221 -22.97 -20.10 8.06
C ARG A 221 -21.77 -20.46 7.22
N VAL A 222 -21.39 -19.56 6.32
CA VAL A 222 -20.15 -19.63 5.55
C VAL A 222 -19.27 -18.50 6.06
N ASP A 223 -18.20 -18.84 6.77
CA ASP A 223 -17.26 -17.85 7.26
C ASP A 223 -16.13 -17.65 6.24
N LEU A 224 -15.86 -16.39 5.94
CA LEU A 224 -14.89 -15.96 4.95
C LEU A 224 -13.79 -15.18 5.65
N GLN A 225 -12.56 -15.50 5.29
CA GLN A 225 -11.38 -14.72 5.61
C GLN A 225 -10.94 -13.98 4.35
N VAL A 226 -10.79 -12.67 4.46
CA VAL A 226 -10.27 -11.80 3.41
C VAL A 226 -8.88 -11.34 3.83
N LEU A 227 -7.89 -11.67 3.01
CA LEU A 227 -6.55 -11.09 3.09
C LEU A 227 -6.42 -10.02 2.03
N VAL A 228 -5.89 -8.86 2.43
CA VAL A 228 -5.62 -7.72 1.57
C VAL A 228 -4.11 -7.56 1.42
N GLU A 229 -3.63 -7.27 0.22
CA GLU A 229 -2.21 -6.97 -0.01
C GLU A 229 -1.70 -5.92 1.00
N PRO A 230 -0.57 -6.14 1.71
CA PRO A 230 -0.06 -5.22 2.74
C PRO A 230 0.04 -3.76 2.29
N ARG A 231 0.38 -3.50 1.02
CA ARG A 231 0.47 -2.14 0.46
C ARG A 231 -0.88 -1.39 0.42
N LEU A 232 -1.99 -2.12 0.38
CA LEU A 232 -3.33 -1.55 0.29
C LEU A 232 -3.91 -1.38 1.70
N LYS A 233 -4.40 -0.17 2.01
CA LYS A 233 -4.97 0.20 3.31
C LYS A 233 -6.46 0.55 3.17
N PRO A 234 -7.36 -0.44 3.02
CA PRO A 234 -8.80 -0.19 3.07
C PRO A 234 -9.19 0.26 4.48
N LEU A 235 -10.21 1.12 4.54
CA LEU A 235 -10.80 1.58 5.80
C LEU A 235 -11.93 0.66 6.24
N ALA A 236 -12.65 0.12 5.26
CA ALA A 236 -13.74 -0.80 5.49
C ALA A 236 -13.94 -1.72 4.29
N ILE A 237 -14.56 -2.87 4.55
CA ILE A 237 -15.13 -3.78 3.56
C ILE A 237 -16.65 -3.74 3.71
N THR A 238 -17.34 -3.50 2.60
CA THR A 238 -18.80 -3.52 2.51
C THR A 238 -19.27 -4.81 1.83
N VAL A 239 -20.31 -5.42 2.37
CA VAL A 239 -20.88 -6.68 1.89
C VAL A 239 -22.38 -6.46 1.61
N PRO A 240 -22.73 -5.97 0.41
CA PRO A 240 -24.12 -5.78 0.01
C PRO A 240 -24.76 -7.14 -0.34
N PHE A 241 -25.48 -7.75 0.59
CA PHE A 241 -26.05 -9.11 0.40
C PHE A 241 -26.99 -9.23 -0.80
N GLU A 242 -27.63 -8.14 -1.22
CA GLU A 242 -28.45 -8.11 -2.46
C GLU A 242 -27.65 -8.45 -3.74
N LYS A 243 -26.32 -8.28 -3.70
CA LYS A 243 -25.42 -8.64 -4.80
C LYS A 243 -24.90 -10.07 -4.71
N PHE A 244 -25.24 -10.80 -3.66
CA PHE A 244 -24.82 -12.18 -3.46
C PHE A 244 -25.86 -13.18 -3.96
N ALA A 245 -25.38 -14.30 -4.48
CA ALA A 245 -26.19 -15.43 -4.87
C ALA A 245 -25.49 -16.74 -4.49
N ALA A 246 -26.25 -17.67 -3.91
CA ALA A 246 -25.82 -19.02 -3.63
C ALA A 246 -26.72 -20.02 -4.39
N ILE A 247 -26.11 -20.99 -5.04
CA ILE A 247 -26.80 -22.02 -5.84
C ILE A 247 -26.30 -23.40 -5.37
N LEU A 248 -27.24 -24.30 -5.10
CA LEU A 248 -26.97 -25.67 -4.69
C LEU A 248 -26.64 -26.57 -5.90
N ASP A 249 -26.17 -27.78 -5.61
CA ASP A 249 -25.79 -28.81 -6.59
C ASP A 249 -26.86 -29.13 -7.64
N LYS A 250 -28.14 -29.17 -7.27
CA LYS A 250 -29.27 -29.41 -8.19
C LYS A 250 -29.82 -28.12 -8.83
N GLY A 251 -29.21 -26.98 -8.56
CA GLY A 251 -29.52 -25.70 -9.19
C GLY A 251 -30.56 -24.86 -8.44
N GLU A 252 -31.02 -25.28 -7.26
CA GLU A 252 -31.90 -24.45 -6.44
C GLU A 252 -31.13 -23.26 -5.84
N PRO A 253 -31.73 -22.05 -5.80
CA PRO A 253 -31.16 -20.92 -5.07
C PRO A 253 -31.24 -21.17 -3.56
N LEU A 254 -30.20 -20.77 -2.83
CA LEU A 254 -30.18 -20.73 -1.37
C LEU A 254 -30.22 -19.26 -0.91
N ALA A 255 -31.25 -18.89 -0.16
CA ALA A 255 -31.45 -17.51 0.28
C ALA A 255 -30.50 -17.13 1.43
N PHE A 256 -30.18 -15.84 1.49
CA PHE A 256 -29.46 -15.24 2.62
C PHE A 256 -30.44 -14.87 3.73
N ALA A 257 -30.05 -15.11 4.97
CA ALA A 257 -30.85 -14.80 6.15
C ALA A 257 -30.90 -13.30 6.50
N ARG A 258 -30.17 -12.47 5.73
CA ARG A 258 -30.11 -11.02 5.83
C ARG A 258 -30.12 -10.42 4.42
N ASP A 259 -30.67 -9.23 4.31
CA ASP A 259 -30.68 -8.39 3.12
C ASP A 259 -29.92 -7.05 3.32
N GLU A 260 -29.73 -6.61 4.56
CA GLU A 260 -28.99 -5.39 4.90
C GLU A 260 -27.47 -5.50 4.68
N GLU A 261 -26.87 -4.48 4.06
CA GLU A 261 -25.43 -4.35 3.86
C GLU A 261 -24.66 -4.43 5.19
N LEU A 262 -23.59 -5.23 5.21
CA LEU A 262 -22.64 -5.28 6.32
C LEU A 262 -21.41 -4.42 5.99
N THR A 263 -21.06 -3.50 6.89
CA THR A 263 -19.78 -2.76 6.83
C THR A 263 -18.86 -3.26 7.94
N ILE A 264 -17.63 -3.62 7.58
CA ILE A 264 -16.60 -4.08 8.52
C ILE A 264 -15.43 -3.12 8.42
N GLU A 265 -15.14 -2.42 9.50
CA GLU A 265 -13.94 -1.58 9.61
C GLU A 265 -12.70 -2.46 9.59
N VAL A 266 -11.67 -2.03 8.87
CA VAL A 266 -10.40 -2.74 8.78
C VAL A 266 -9.39 -2.05 9.69
N ASP A 267 -8.77 -2.84 10.57
CA ASP A 267 -7.67 -2.35 11.40
C ASP A 267 -6.49 -1.93 10.50
N PRO A 268 -5.96 -0.69 10.62
CA PRO A 268 -4.87 -0.20 9.79
C PRO A 268 -3.59 -1.04 9.84
N THR A 269 -3.38 -1.75 10.96
CA THR A 269 -2.25 -2.65 11.17
C THR A 269 -2.51 -4.07 10.68
N SER A 270 -3.77 -4.47 10.48
CA SER A 270 -4.15 -5.81 10.04
C SER A 270 -4.33 -5.91 8.53
N ILE A 271 -3.83 -7.00 7.95
CA ILE A 271 -4.10 -7.37 6.55
C ILE A 271 -5.24 -8.39 6.42
N VAL A 272 -5.80 -8.85 7.54
CA VAL A 272 -6.87 -9.85 7.59
C VAL A 272 -8.17 -9.24 8.11
N THR A 273 -9.27 -9.63 7.50
CA THR A 273 -10.63 -9.31 7.95
C THR A 273 -11.52 -10.53 7.74
N GLU A 274 -12.47 -10.76 8.63
CA GLU A 274 -13.37 -11.92 8.56
C GLU A 274 -14.83 -11.48 8.58
N PHE A 275 -15.68 -12.19 7.84
CA PHE A 275 -17.12 -12.01 7.91
C PHE A 275 -17.89 -13.30 7.65
N THR A 276 -19.10 -13.37 8.16
CA THR A 276 -20.00 -14.52 7.98
C THR A 276 -21.09 -14.18 6.98
N LEU A 277 -21.23 -14.99 5.95
CA LEU A 277 -22.46 -15.09 5.18
C LEU A 277 -23.43 -16.04 5.88
N ARG A 278 -24.60 -15.52 6.25
CA ARG A 278 -25.66 -16.33 6.85
C ARG A 278 -26.68 -16.68 5.77
N LEU A 279 -26.84 -17.96 5.52
CA LEU A 279 -27.81 -18.50 4.59
C LEU A 279 -28.89 -19.26 5.35
N GLU A 280 -30.03 -19.44 4.71
CA GLU A 280 -31.04 -20.39 5.15
C GLU A 280 -30.45 -21.80 5.22
N GLN A 281 -31.11 -22.70 5.96
CA GLN A 281 -30.68 -24.09 6.02
C GLN A 281 -30.89 -24.75 4.65
N PRO A 282 -29.83 -25.33 4.03
CA PRO A 282 -29.99 -26.07 2.79
C PRO A 282 -30.86 -27.32 3.01
N PRO A 283 -31.60 -27.78 1.99
CA PRO A 283 -32.28 -29.07 2.02
C PRO A 283 -31.31 -30.20 2.37
N ARG A 284 -31.77 -31.20 3.13
CA ARG A 284 -30.93 -32.34 3.59
C ARG A 284 -30.27 -33.15 2.47
N GLU A 285 -30.80 -33.02 1.26
CA GLU A 285 -30.35 -33.71 0.06
C GLU A 285 -29.30 -32.94 -0.74
N ALA A 286 -29.04 -31.68 -0.39
CA ALA A 286 -27.98 -30.89 -1.00
C ALA A 286 -26.65 -31.25 -0.33
N THR A 287 -25.64 -31.57 -1.13
CA THR A 287 -24.30 -31.94 -0.63
C THR A 287 -23.28 -30.84 -0.85
N THR A 288 -23.59 -29.84 -1.67
CA THR A 288 -22.61 -28.84 -2.12
C THR A 288 -23.30 -27.52 -2.43
N ILE A 289 -22.69 -26.41 -2.04
CA ILE A 289 -22.97 -25.10 -2.63
C ILE A 289 -22.16 -25.01 -3.91
N LYS A 290 -22.80 -25.31 -5.04
CA LYS A 290 -22.17 -25.36 -6.36
C LYS A 290 -21.56 -24.03 -6.77
N SER A 291 -22.24 -22.93 -6.44
CA SER A 291 -21.73 -21.59 -6.70
C SER A 291 -22.15 -20.65 -5.58
N LEU A 292 -21.18 -19.91 -5.05
CA LEU A 292 -21.39 -18.78 -4.16
C LEU A 292 -20.67 -17.59 -4.79
N ARG A 293 -21.42 -16.61 -5.28
CA ARG A 293 -20.88 -15.45 -6.00
C ARG A 293 -21.45 -14.15 -5.44
N GLY A 294 -20.68 -13.07 -5.55
CA GLY A 294 -21.15 -11.75 -5.14
C GLY A 294 -20.17 -10.65 -5.48
N GLU A 295 -20.42 -9.47 -4.92
CA GLU A 295 -19.51 -8.32 -4.99
C GLU A 295 -19.32 -7.77 -3.58
N ILE A 296 -18.07 -7.55 -3.18
CA ILE A 296 -17.72 -6.78 -1.98
C ILE A 296 -17.23 -5.40 -2.40
N GLY A 297 -17.44 -4.39 -1.58
CA GLY A 297 -16.90 -3.05 -1.81
C GLY A 297 -15.72 -2.77 -0.88
N LEU A 298 -14.57 -2.42 -1.46
CA LEU A 298 -13.43 -1.92 -0.70
C LEU A 298 -13.52 -0.41 -0.58
N LEU A 299 -13.61 0.10 0.66
CA LEU A 299 -13.59 1.53 0.92
C LEU A 299 -12.14 2.00 1.06
N LEU A 300 -11.67 2.74 0.07
CA LEU A 300 -10.29 3.19 -0.05
C LEU A 300 -10.19 4.72 0.00
N PRO A 301 -9.07 5.28 0.48
CA PRO A 301 -8.74 6.69 0.27
C PRO A 301 -8.86 7.08 -1.20
N ALA A 302 -9.64 8.13 -1.48
CA ALA A 302 -10.04 8.57 -2.81
C ALA A 302 -9.25 9.69 -3.42
N ALA A 303 -8.63 10.48 -2.57
CA ALA A 303 -7.89 11.66 -2.94
C ALA A 303 -6.97 11.94 -1.77
N GLN A 304 -5.79 12.47 -2.07
CA GLN A 304 -4.88 12.96 -1.05
C GLN A 304 -4.54 14.40 -1.34
N SER A 305 -4.28 15.15 -0.29
CA SER A 305 -3.67 16.48 -0.36
C SER A 305 -2.37 16.45 0.41
N VAL A 306 -1.33 16.96 -0.22
CA VAL A 306 0.00 17.08 0.36
C VAL A 306 0.09 18.49 0.95
N PHE A 307 0.59 18.58 2.18
CA PHE A 307 0.84 19.83 2.88
C PHE A 307 2.31 19.90 3.26
N THR A 308 2.93 21.05 2.99
CA THR A 308 4.33 21.31 3.36
C THR A 308 4.38 22.35 4.46
N PHE A 309 4.97 21.98 5.59
CA PHE A 309 5.28 22.88 6.70
C PHE A 309 6.78 23.20 6.64
N GLU A 310 7.04 24.50 6.48
CA GLU A 310 8.38 25.08 6.48
C GLU A 310 8.60 25.76 7.83
N ASP A 311 9.83 26.14 8.16
CA ASP A 311 10.14 26.85 9.42
C ASP A 311 9.80 26.07 10.70
N LEU A 312 10.11 24.78 10.77
CA LEU A 312 9.80 23.93 11.92
C LEU A 312 10.51 24.35 13.21
N ALA A 313 11.53 25.21 13.14
CA ALA A 313 12.21 25.76 14.31
C ALA A 313 11.40 26.86 15.04
N LYS A 314 10.31 27.34 14.45
CA LYS A 314 9.39 28.27 15.10
C LYS A 314 8.36 27.45 15.87
N ASP A 315 8.36 27.58 17.19
CA ASP A 315 7.39 26.93 18.09
C ASP A 315 6.04 27.70 18.06
N GLU A 316 5.53 27.94 16.86
CA GLU A 316 4.28 28.64 16.59
C GLU A 316 3.34 27.74 15.81
N ARG A 317 2.04 27.83 16.11
CA ARG A 317 1.01 27.10 15.38
C ARG A 317 1.02 27.53 13.91
N GLN A 318 1.21 26.58 13.00
CA GLN A 318 1.12 26.81 11.57
C GLN A 318 -0.17 26.19 11.03
N THR A 319 -0.94 26.96 10.26
CA THR A 319 -2.18 26.49 9.64
C THR A 319 -2.04 26.49 8.13
N LYS A 320 -2.39 25.35 7.51
CA LYS A 320 -2.54 25.18 6.07
C LYS A 320 -3.97 24.74 5.79
N ASN A 321 -4.55 25.18 4.68
CA ASN A 321 -5.91 24.81 4.32
C ASN A 321 -6.10 24.70 2.81
N THR A 322 -6.97 23.78 2.44
CA THR A 322 -7.58 23.68 1.11
C THR A 322 -9.06 24.02 1.22
N THR A 323 -9.82 23.81 0.14
CA THR A 323 -11.29 23.91 0.18
C THR A 323 -11.92 22.87 1.11
N ASP A 324 -11.31 21.68 1.22
CA ASP A 324 -11.97 20.51 1.78
C ASP A 324 -11.35 20.08 3.13
N LEU A 325 -10.18 20.63 3.49
CA LEU A 325 -9.39 20.20 4.65
C LEU A 325 -8.57 21.35 5.22
N ARG A 326 -8.53 21.48 6.55
CA ARG A 326 -7.58 22.31 7.30
C ARG A 326 -6.63 21.41 8.08
N VAL A 327 -5.33 21.71 8.00
CA VAL A 327 -4.27 21.02 8.73
C VAL A 327 -3.52 22.03 9.59
N ASN A 328 -3.34 21.72 10.86
CA ASN A 328 -2.58 22.55 11.78
C ASN A 328 -1.38 21.78 12.32
N LEU A 329 -0.18 22.34 12.16
CA LEU A 329 0.95 22.00 13.01
C LEU A 329 0.76 22.77 14.32
N VAL A 330 0.35 22.05 15.36
CA VAL A 330 0.02 22.62 16.66
C VAL A 330 1.26 22.80 17.50
N ASP A 331 2.12 21.79 17.47
CA ASP A 331 3.34 21.75 18.25
C ASP A 331 4.46 21.10 17.43
N SER A 332 5.66 21.58 17.66
CA SER A 332 6.90 21.02 17.12
C SER A 332 7.92 21.10 18.23
N PHE A 333 8.42 19.94 18.64
CA PHE A 333 9.34 19.81 19.75
C PHE A 333 10.55 19.00 19.36
N GLU A 334 11.73 19.38 19.87
CA GLU A 334 12.98 18.67 19.69
C GLU A 334 13.62 18.49 21.07
N ASP A 335 13.89 17.24 21.45
CA ASP A 335 14.60 16.89 22.69
C ASP A 335 15.49 15.68 22.46
N ASP A 336 16.77 15.81 22.81
CA ASP A 336 17.80 14.76 22.71
C ASP A 336 17.80 13.96 21.37
N GLY A 337 17.59 14.66 20.24
CA GLY A 337 17.56 14.02 18.91
C GLY A 337 16.22 13.34 18.56
N ILE A 338 15.20 13.48 19.42
CA ILE A 338 13.83 13.05 19.19
C ILE A 338 13.01 14.26 18.74
N TYR A 339 12.37 14.13 17.58
CA TYR A 339 11.60 15.19 16.93
C TYR A 339 10.13 14.80 16.98
N THR A 340 9.31 15.64 17.61
CA THR A 340 7.88 15.39 17.78
C THR A 340 7.08 16.46 17.05
N PHE A 341 6.09 16.04 16.26
CA PHE A 341 5.19 16.93 15.54
C PHE A 341 3.74 16.57 15.81
N ALA A 342 2.99 17.50 16.40
CA ALA A 342 1.55 17.35 16.63
C ALA A 342 0.76 18.01 15.49
N LEU A 343 0.09 17.18 14.69
CA LEU A 343 -0.75 17.62 13.58
C LEU A 343 -2.24 17.43 13.92
N GLU A 344 -3.06 18.41 13.58
CA GLU A 344 -4.53 18.34 13.66
C GLU A 344 -5.17 18.47 12.28
N PHE A 345 -6.13 17.60 12.00
CA PHE A 345 -6.84 17.52 10.74
C PHE A 345 -8.34 17.78 10.95
N GLU A 346 -8.87 18.75 10.21
CA GLU A 346 -10.28 19.17 10.23
C GLU A 346 -10.83 19.15 8.80
N TRP A 347 -11.68 18.17 8.49
CA TRP A 347 -12.35 18.08 7.19
C TRP A 347 -13.50 19.10 7.13
N LEU A 348 -13.43 20.02 6.16
CA LEU A 348 -14.30 21.20 6.08
C LEU A 348 -15.56 20.98 5.21
N ASP A 349 -15.59 19.93 4.37
CA ASP A 349 -16.73 19.63 3.49
C ASP A 349 -17.48 18.37 3.95
N ASP A 350 -18.73 18.55 4.39
CA ASP A 350 -19.63 17.48 4.80
C ASP A 350 -20.14 16.62 3.62
N ARG A 351 -20.02 17.08 2.36
CA ARG A 351 -20.63 16.38 1.20
C ARG A 351 -19.81 15.20 0.68
N ARG A 352 -18.52 15.15 1.02
CA ARG A 352 -17.63 13.98 0.83
C ARG A 352 -17.22 13.39 2.18
N ALA A 353 -18.01 13.65 3.22
CA ALA A 353 -17.66 13.35 4.59
C ALA A 353 -17.29 11.89 4.74
N ILE A 354 -16.03 11.68 5.08
CA ILE A 354 -15.57 10.45 5.71
C ILE A 354 -16.41 10.31 6.99
N PRO A 355 -17.16 9.21 7.18
CA PRO A 355 -17.91 8.96 8.40
C PRO A 355 -17.01 9.16 9.62
N SER A 356 -17.52 9.80 10.68
CA SER A 356 -16.70 10.19 11.83
C SER A 356 -15.93 9.02 12.46
N HIS A 357 -16.55 7.84 12.53
CA HIS A 357 -15.94 6.60 13.02
C HIS A 357 -14.77 6.10 12.15
N LEU A 358 -14.72 6.46 10.86
CA LEU A 358 -13.61 6.08 9.96
C LEU A 358 -12.47 7.12 9.94
N ARG A 359 -12.68 8.32 10.50
CA ARG A 359 -11.67 9.41 10.42
C ARG A 359 -10.41 9.07 11.20
N SER A 360 -10.53 8.38 12.34
CA SER A 360 -9.36 7.91 13.10
C SER A 360 -8.57 6.81 12.39
N LEU A 361 -9.18 6.11 11.43
CA LEU A 361 -8.51 5.09 10.61
C LEU A 361 -7.75 5.70 9.42
N LEU A 362 -8.04 6.96 9.08
CA LEU A 362 -7.33 7.71 8.06
C LEU A 362 -6.07 8.33 8.64
N GLU A 363 -5.08 7.50 8.92
CA GLU A 363 -3.76 7.94 9.33
C GLU A 363 -3.07 8.68 8.16
N PRO A 364 -2.76 9.98 8.30
CA PRO A 364 -1.98 10.69 7.30
C PRO A 364 -0.56 10.15 7.24
N GLU A 365 -0.03 10.02 6.03
CA GLU A 365 1.37 9.68 5.83
C GLU A 365 2.23 10.93 6.03
N VAL A 366 3.19 10.84 6.94
CA VAL A 366 4.05 11.98 7.31
C VAL A 366 5.51 11.58 7.23
N TYR A 367 6.31 12.42 6.58
CA TYR A 367 7.75 12.24 6.46
C TYR A 367 8.47 13.59 6.52
N LEU A 368 9.78 13.55 6.77
CA LEU A 368 10.64 14.73 6.69
C LEU A 368 11.33 14.77 5.32
N GLU A 369 11.30 15.91 4.65
CA GLU A 369 12.16 16.21 3.51
C GLU A 369 13.44 16.88 4.02
N LEU A 370 14.58 16.27 3.76
CA LEU A 370 15.90 16.81 4.11
C LEU A 370 16.33 17.88 3.11
N GLY A 371 17.35 18.68 3.46
CA GLY A 371 17.83 19.79 2.60
C GLY A 371 18.33 19.38 1.21
N ASP A 372 18.67 18.10 1.00
CA ASP A 372 19.03 17.52 -0.30
C ASP A 372 17.82 17.00 -1.10
N GLY A 373 16.61 17.11 -0.53
CA GLY A 373 15.35 16.62 -1.10
C GLY A 373 15.07 15.14 -0.83
N SER A 374 15.92 14.43 -0.09
CA SER A 374 15.65 13.03 0.30
C SER A 374 14.55 12.94 1.36
N ARG A 375 13.80 11.83 1.33
CA ARG A 375 12.72 11.55 2.29
C ARG A 375 13.27 10.76 3.48
N PHE A 376 12.97 11.22 4.69
CA PHE A 376 13.22 10.53 5.93
C PHE A 376 11.87 10.07 6.52
N ALA A 377 11.66 8.76 6.55
CA ALA A 377 10.42 8.16 7.01
C ALA A 377 10.25 8.26 8.53
N GLN A 378 9.00 8.30 8.98
CA GLN A 378 8.68 8.23 10.40
C GLN A 378 9.14 6.88 11.00
N ASN A 379 9.76 6.94 12.19
CA ASN A 379 10.41 5.78 12.82
C ASN A 379 10.34 5.74 14.36
N GLY A 380 9.84 6.78 15.03
CA GLY A 380 9.88 6.90 16.51
C GLY A 380 8.56 6.57 17.22
N GLY A 381 7.49 6.30 16.48
CA GLY A 381 6.15 6.04 17.01
C GLY A 381 5.09 7.08 16.59
N LEU A 382 3.83 6.70 16.79
CA LEU A 382 2.64 7.48 16.46
C LEU A 382 1.64 7.40 17.62
N SER A 383 1.11 8.54 18.04
CA SER A 383 -0.01 8.61 18.98
C SER A 383 -1.22 9.28 18.33
N THR A 384 -2.39 8.67 18.42
CA THR A 384 -3.65 9.31 17.98
C THR A 384 -4.20 10.17 19.10
N LEU A 385 -4.39 11.47 18.83
CA LEU A 385 -4.99 12.45 19.71
C LEU A 385 -6.43 12.68 19.23
N VAL A 386 -7.41 11.97 19.79
CA VAL A 386 -8.82 12.22 19.45
C VAL A 386 -9.29 13.46 20.21
N LEU A 387 -9.59 14.54 19.48
CA LEU A 387 -9.90 15.84 20.07
C LEU A 387 -11.42 16.08 20.13
N GLU A 388 -12.16 15.95 19.01
CA GLU A 388 -13.62 16.18 18.88
C GLU A 388 -14.20 15.46 17.62
N ASP A 389 -15.53 15.33 17.45
CA ASP A 389 -16.20 14.60 16.33
C ASP A 389 -15.77 15.03 14.89
N SER A 390 -15.21 16.23 14.74
CA SER A 390 -14.73 16.79 13.46
C SER A 390 -13.22 16.92 13.33
N ARG A 391 -12.46 16.63 14.40
CA ARG A 391 -11.02 16.87 14.47
C ARG A 391 -10.28 15.64 14.99
N VAL A 392 -9.37 15.15 14.16
CA VAL A 392 -8.43 14.09 14.54
C VAL A 392 -7.05 14.70 14.64
N GLY A 393 -6.37 14.46 15.76
CA GLY A 393 -4.98 14.82 15.95
C GLY A 393 -4.09 13.58 15.90
N PHE A 394 -2.85 13.76 15.47
CA PHE A 394 -1.82 12.75 15.48
C PHE A 394 -0.50 13.38 15.93
N GLU A 395 0.23 12.67 16.77
CA GLU A 395 1.58 13.02 17.19
C GLU A 395 2.57 12.06 16.57
N TYR A 396 3.45 12.59 15.72
CA TYR A 396 4.47 11.83 15.00
C TYR A 396 5.83 12.03 15.65
N ILE A 397 6.49 10.92 15.96
CA ILE A 397 7.82 10.91 16.56
C ILE A 397 8.83 10.42 15.52
N PHE A 398 9.93 11.16 15.38
CA PHE A 398 11.09 10.81 14.59
C PHE A 398 12.31 10.74 15.50
N VAL A 399 13.16 9.74 15.27
CA VAL A 399 14.42 9.54 16.00
C VAL A 399 15.58 9.46 15.02
N ASP A 400 16.78 9.85 15.45
CA ASP A 400 18.01 9.78 14.66
C ASP A 400 17.94 10.55 13.32
N VAL A 401 17.22 11.68 13.30
CA VAL A 401 17.13 12.53 12.11
C VAL A 401 18.52 13.10 11.78
N PRO A 402 19.08 12.87 10.58
CA PRO A 402 20.44 13.27 10.23
C PRO A 402 20.55 14.76 9.83
N ALA A 403 19.67 15.60 10.35
CA ALA A 403 19.59 17.02 10.03
C ALA A 403 18.94 17.79 11.18
N LYS A 404 19.21 19.09 11.26
CA LYS A 404 18.58 19.97 12.25
C LYS A 404 17.14 20.26 11.86
N ARG A 405 16.28 20.50 12.86
CA ARG A 405 14.88 20.91 12.66
C ARG A 405 14.69 22.11 11.73
N SER A 406 15.65 23.05 11.70
CA SER A 406 15.62 24.21 10.79
C SER A 406 15.85 23.87 9.31
N ASP A 407 16.46 22.73 9.03
CA ASP A 407 16.99 22.37 7.71
C ASP A 407 16.12 21.28 7.03
N VAL A 408 15.00 20.92 7.66
CA VAL A 408 14.06 19.92 7.18
C VAL A 408 12.66 20.52 7.03
N LYS A 409 11.85 19.92 6.15
CA LYS A 409 10.43 20.26 6.00
C LYS A 409 9.59 19.07 6.43
N LEU A 410 8.44 19.33 7.05
CA LEU A 410 7.48 18.29 7.38
C LEU A 410 6.46 18.21 6.25
N ILE A 411 6.37 17.04 5.63
CA ILE A 411 5.41 16.76 4.56
C ILE A 411 4.32 15.86 5.12
N ALA A 412 3.06 16.29 5.00
CA ALA A 412 1.90 15.52 5.40
C ALA A 412 1.00 15.23 4.21
N THR A 413 0.83 13.95 3.87
CA THR A 413 -0.08 13.47 2.82
C THR A 413 -1.36 12.96 3.46
N VAL A 414 -2.43 13.73 3.31
CA VAL A 414 -3.69 13.52 4.02
C VAL A 414 -4.78 13.05 3.06
N PRO A 415 -5.46 11.93 3.35
CA PRO A 415 -6.66 11.56 2.63
C PRO A 415 -7.78 12.61 2.74
N THR A 416 -8.24 13.12 1.59
CA THR A 416 -9.31 14.14 1.51
C THR A 416 -10.66 13.58 1.05
N GLY A 417 -10.75 12.28 0.86
CA GLY A 417 -12.00 11.60 0.57
C GLY A 417 -11.86 10.08 0.58
N ILE A 418 -12.98 9.41 0.43
CA ILE A 418 -13.10 7.95 0.35
C ILE A 418 -13.90 7.57 -0.88
N GLY A 419 -13.63 6.39 -1.43
CA GLY A 419 -14.39 5.85 -2.54
C GLY A 419 -14.38 4.34 -2.50
N THR A 420 -15.49 3.78 -2.96
CA THR A 420 -15.72 2.35 -2.96
C THR A 420 -15.34 1.76 -4.30
N VAL A 421 -14.55 0.69 -4.28
CA VAL A 421 -14.28 -0.13 -5.47
C VAL A 421 -14.95 -1.49 -5.29
N SER A 422 -15.83 -1.87 -6.22
CA SER A 422 -16.49 -3.17 -6.20
C SER A 422 -15.57 -4.25 -6.73
N VAL A 423 -15.43 -5.33 -5.96
CA VAL A 423 -14.60 -6.49 -6.27
C VAL A 423 -15.51 -7.72 -6.36
N PRO A 424 -15.64 -8.34 -7.55
CA PRO A 424 -16.42 -9.56 -7.70
C PRO A 424 -15.69 -10.74 -7.06
N ILE A 425 -16.46 -11.65 -6.46
CA ILE A 425 -15.94 -12.85 -5.82
C ILE A 425 -16.75 -14.08 -6.24
N GLU A 426 -16.08 -15.24 -6.35
CA GLU A 426 -16.72 -16.49 -6.74
C GLU A 426 -16.06 -17.71 -6.09
N PHE A 427 -16.84 -18.48 -5.36
CA PHE A 427 -16.48 -19.83 -4.92
C PHE A 427 -17.31 -20.87 -5.66
N LYS A 428 -16.66 -22.00 -5.98
CA LYS A 428 -17.28 -23.14 -6.65
C LYS A 428 -17.15 -24.38 -5.80
N ASP A 429 -18.18 -25.22 -5.88
CA ASP A 429 -18.19 -26.58 -5.36
C ASP A 429 -17.78 -26.66 -3.88
N LEU A 430 -18.36 -25.79 -3.04
CA LEU A 430 -18.12 -25.78 -1.60
C LEU A 430 -18.88 -26.94 -0.93
N PRO A 431 -18.19 -27.92 -0.31
CA PRO A 431 -18.84 -29.07 0.30
C PRO A 431 -19.64 -28.65 1.54
N LEU A 432 -20.88 -29.14 1.65
CA LEU A 432 -21.68 -28.99 2.86
C LEU A 432 -21.28 -30.06 3.90
N PRO A 433 -21.30 -29.73 5.21
CA PRO A 433 -20.92 -30.66 6.29
C PRO A 433 -21.81 -31.91 6.43
#